data_AF-M3BZN2-F1
#
_entry.id   AF-M3BZN2-F1
#
_cell.length_a   1.000
_cell.length_b   1.000
_cell.length_c   1.000
_cell.angle_alpha   90.00
_cell.angle_beta   90.00
_cell.angle_gamma   90.00
#
_symmetry.space_group_name_H-M   'P 1'
#
loop_
_entity.id
_entity.type
_entity.pdbx_description
1 polymer ?
#
loop_
_entity_poly.entity_id
_entity_poly.type
_entity_poly.pdbx_seq_one_letter_code
_entity_poly.pdbx_strand_id
1 'polypeptide(L)'
;MATRYPGESLWTNLPPPAECLAILVGCAELIVSGIGGLSDASAFGKSYGVEIDTPSAVAENKEAPPLTRNQKTQKALVQAISFRNIQNGALILTLACYTRDRKALGFAVLYGAMSSLADAAIVKKYGIQELAGAHGVTMLNYLMVGGSLLYWARNDPWPFVGKA
;
A
#
# COMPACT_ATOMS: atom_id res chain seq x y z
N MET A 1 33.14 -8.39 1.16
CA MET A 1 33.78 -8.67 -0.14
C MET A 1 33.21 -9.99 -0.65
N ALA A 2 32.44 -9.97 -1.73
CA ALA A 2 31.89 -11.17 -2.33
C ALA A 2 32.85 -11.68 -3.41
N THR A 3 33.46 -12.83 -3.15
CA THR A 3 34.34 -13.56 -4.09
C THR A 3 33.46 -14.17 -5.18
N ARG A 4 33.67 -13.75 -6.44
CA ARG A 4 32.90 -14.23 -7.60
C ARG A 4 33.29 -15.67 -7.92
N TYR A 5 32.37 -16.62 -7.78
CA TYR A 5 32.50 -17.94 -8.41
C TYR A 5 31.98 -17.87 -9.86
N PRO A 6 32.69 -18.45 -10.85
CA PRO A 6 32.22 -18.50 -12.22
C PRO A 6 31.07 -19.51 -12.32
N GLY A 7 29.84 -19.02 -12.46
CA GLY A 7 28.62 -19.85 -12.53
C GLY A 7 27.36 -19.22 -11.93
N GLU A 8 27.46 -18.07 -11.26
CA GLU A 8 26.29 -17.42 -10.66
C GLU A 8 25.40 -16.73 -11.71
N SER A 9 24.16 -17.21 -11.83
CA SER A 9 23.12 -16.58 -12.65
C SER A 9 22.74 -15.20 -12.13
N LEU A 10 22.24 -14.29 -12.99
CA LEU A 10 21.69 -12.98 -12.60
C LEU A 10 20.69 -13.05 -11.42
N TRP A 11 20.02 -14.19 -11.28
CA TRP A 11 18.99 -14.47 -10.28
C TRP A 11 19.54 -14.68 -8.86
N THR A 12 20.84 -14.91 -8.69
CA THR A 12 21.45 -15.14 -7.37
C THR A 12 21.42 -13.88 -6.50
N ASN A 13 21.48 -12.70 -7.14
CA ASN A 13 21.52 -11.39 -6.46
C ASN A 13 20.19 -10.65 -6.45
N LEU A 14 19.18 -11.12 -7.18
CA LEU A 14 17.85 -10.51 -7.21
C LEU A 14 17.00 -11.00 -6.04
N PRO A 15 16.14 -10.14 -5.45
CA PRO A 15 15.17 -10.59 -4.47
C PRO A 15 14.23 -11.62 -5.11
N PRO A 16 13.80 -12.67 -4.37
CA PRO A 16 12.74 -13.56 -4.79
C PRO A 16 11.50 -12.77 -5.24
N PRO A 17 10.70 -13.28 -6.20
CA PRO A 17 9.55 -12.54 -6.73
C PRO A 17 8.56 -12.03 -5.67
N ALA A 18 8.36 -12.76 -4.57
CA ALA A 18 7.52 -12.32 -3.46
C ALA A 18 8.05 -11.05 -2.76
N GLU A 19 9.37 -10.92 -2.61
CA GLU A 19 10.01 -9.72 -2.07
C GLU A 19 9.90 -8.54 -3.06
N CYS A 20 10.01 -8.80 -4.36
CA CYS A 20 9.76 -7.78 -5.39
C CYS A 20 8.31 -7.25 -5.33
N LEU A 21 7.33 -8.14 -5.19
CA LEU A 21 5.93 -7.76 -5.02
C LEU A 21 5.71 -6.97 -3.74
N ALA A 22 6.37 -7.32 -2.64
CA ALA A 22 6.31 -6.58 -1.39
C ALA A 22 6.91 -5.17 -1.51
N ILE A 23 8.01 -5.01 -2.26
CA ILE A 23 8.57 -3.69 -2.58
C ILE A 23 7.55 -2.87 -3.38
N LEU A 24 6.89 -3.47 -4.38
CA LEU A 24 5.85 -2.78 -5.16
C LEU A 24 4.67 -2.37 -4.28
N VAL A 25 4.23 -3.22 -3.35
CA VAL A 25 3.21 -2.89 -2.35
C VAL A 25 3.66 -1.72 -1.47
N GLY A 26 4.89 -1.75 -0.95
CA GLY A 26 5.45 -0.66 -0.15
C GLY A 26 5.52 0.66 -0.93
N CYS A 27 5.90 0.62 -2.21
CA CYS A 27 5.90 1.78 -3.09
C CYS A 27 4.47 2.30 -3.37
N ALA A 28 3.50 1.42 -3.61
CA ALA A 28 2.12 1.81 -3.84
C ALA A 28 1.52 2.49 -2.59
N GLU A 29 1.75 1.94 -1.41
CA GLU A 29 1.31 2.52 -0.13
C GLU A 29 1.96 3.87 0.13
N LEU A 30 3.27 3.97 -0.06
CA LEU A 30 4.00 5.20 0.22
C LEU A 30 3.65 6.32 -0.79
N ILE A 31 3.66 5.99 -2.09
CA ILE A 31 3.58 6.98 -3.16
C ILE A 31 2.13 7.25 -3.56
N VAL A 32 1.39 6.20 -3.94
CA VAL A 32 0.04 6.36 -4.49
C VAL A 32 -0.94 6.70 -3.38
N SER A 33 -1.01 5.86 -2.34
CA SER A 33 -1.95 6.04 -1.24
C SER A 33 -1.50 7.09 -0.22
N GLY A 34 -0.20 7.21 0.00
CA GLY A 34 0.39 8.11 0.97
C GLY A 34 0.59 9.53 0.46
N ILE A 35 1.63 9.73 -0.36
CA ILE A 35 1.96 11.05 -0.93
C ILE A 35 0.83 11.56 -1.83
N GLY A 36 0.27 10.70 -2.68
CA GLY A 36 -0.87 11.02 -3.53
C GLY A 36 -2.06 11.52 -2.72
N GLY A 37 -2.43 10.80 -1.65
CA GLY A 37 -3.51 11.20 -0.75
C GLY A 37 -3.23 12.45 0.08
N LEU A 38 -1.97 12.82 0.33
CA LEU A 38 -1.62 14.11 0.94
C LEU A 38 -1.74 15.27 -0.07
N SER A 39 -1.36 15.01 -1.33
CA SER A 39 -1.38 16.00 -2.40
C SER A 39 -2.80 16.37 -2.84
N ASP A 40 -3.69 15.38 -2.96
CA ASP A 40 -5.10 15.58 -3.30
C ASP A 40 -6.01 14.75 -2.39
N ALA A 41 -6.32 15.34 -1.24
CA ALA A 41 -7.22 14.73 -0.26
C ALA A 41 -8.68 14.61 -0.77
N SER A 42 -9.12 15.43 -1.73
CA SER A 42 -10.48 15.34 -2.27
C SER A 42 -10.61 14.12 -3.18
N ALA A 43 -9.68 13.93 -4.11
CA ALA A 43 -9.64 12.75 -4.97
C ALA A 43 -9.45 11.46 -4.16
N PHE A 44 -8.56 11.47 -3.17
CA PHE A 44 -8.32 10.30 -2.33
C PHE A 44 -9.52 9.98 -1.43
N GLY A 45 -10.18 10.98 -0.85
CA GLY A 45 -11.37 10.81 -0.01
C GLY A 45 -12.52 10.09 -0.70
N LYS A 46 -12.70 10.30 -2.02
CA LYS A 46 -13.71 9.59 -2.84
C LYS A 46 -13.55 8.07 -2.77
N SER A 47 -12.32 7.56 -2.70
CA SER A 47 -12.06 6.12 -2.57
C SER A 47 -12.53 5.52 -1.23
N TYR A 48 -12.77 6.36 -0.23
CA TYR A 48 -13.30 5.99 1.08
C TYR A 48 -14.77 6.43 1.27
N GLY A 49 -15.41 6.98 0.23
CA GLY A 49 -16.75 7.55 0.32
C GLY A 49 -16.83 8.82 1.18
N VAL A 50 -15.70 9.49 1.40
CA VAL A 50 -15.62 10.78 2.11
C VAL A 50 -15.51 11.87 1.05
N GLU A 51 -16.65 12.27 0.50
CA GLU A 51 -16.71 13.36 -0.46
C GLU A 51 -16.46 14.68 0.27
N ILE A 52 -15.26 15.22 0.10
CA ILE A 52 -14.95 16.59 0.50
C ILE A 52 -15.43 17.45 -0.66
N ASP A 53 -16.64 18.00 -0.54
CA ASP A 53 -17.17 19.01 -1.44
C ASP A 53 -16.30 20.27 -1.36
N THR A 54 -15.14 20.26 -2.02
CA THR A 54 -14.42 21.48 -2.32
C THR A 54 -15.23 22.19 -3.38
N PRO A 55 -15.72 23.43 -3.15
CA PRO A 55 -16.35 24.18 -4.21
C PRO A 55 -15.35 24.25 -5.36
N SER A 56 -15.69 23.59 -6.48
CA SER A 56 -14.85 23.58 -7.67
C SER A 56 -14.48 25.02 -7.96
N ALA A 57 -13.18 25.28 -8.09
CA ALA A 57 -12.66 26.57 -8.52
C ALA A 57 -13.03 26.77 -10.00
N VAL A 58 -14.33 26.95 -10.27
CA VAL A 58 -14.88 27.42 -11.53
C VAL A 58 -15.39 28.83 -11.26
N ALA A 59 -14.45 29.70 -10.92
CA ALA A 59 -14.62 31.13 -11.01
C ALA A 59 -13.21 31.70 -11.14
N GLU A 60 -12.82 31.99 -12.39
CA GLU A 60 -11.67 32.81 -12.70
C GLU A 60 -11.60 33.99 -11.70
N ASN A 61 -10.47 34.11 -10.99
CA ASN A 61 -10.10 35.28 -10.18
C ASN A 61 -10.84 35.55 -8.85
N LYS A 62 -11.43 34.55 -8.18
CA LYS A 62 -11.84 34.71 -6.76
C LYS A 62 -11.22 33.62 -5.89
N GLU A 63 -10.57 34.01 -4.80
CA GLU A 63 -10.12 33.09 -3.75
C GLU A 63 -11.24 32.11 -3.43
N ALA A 64 -10.95 30.81 -3.50
CA ALA A 64 -11.91 29.78 -3.15
C ALA A 64 -12.44 30.07 -1.75
N PRO A 65 -13.77 30.04 -1.53
CA PRO A 65 -14.34 30.32 -0.23
C PRO A 65 -13.72 29.40 0.83
N PRO A 66 -13.44 29.91 2.05
CA PRO A 66 -12.78 29.13 3.08
C PRO A 66 -13.61 27.90 3.42
N LEU A 67 -12.95 26.75 3.50
CA LEU A 67 -13.60 25.49 3.87
C LEU A 67 -14.36 25.61 5.20
N THR A 68 -15.56 25.06 5.23
CA THR A 68 -16.35 24.90 6.46
C THR A 68 -15.59 24.05 7.48
N ARG A 69 -15.96 24.15 8.76
CA ARG A 69 -15.35 23.33 9.82
C ARG A 69 -15.45 21.83 9.51
N ASN A 70 -16.59 21.38 9.00
CA ASN A 70 -16.82 19.97 8.65
C ASN A 70 -15.89 19.51 7.51
N GLN A 71 -15.74 20.32 6.45
CA GLN A 71 -14.82 20.03 5.35
C GLN A 71 -13.36 20.02 5.81
N LYS A 72 -12.97 20.92 6.72
CA LYS A 72 -11.62 20.89 7.32
C LYS A 72 -11.38 19.61 8.12
N THR A 73 -12.37 19.16 8.90
CA THR A 73 -12.28 17.91 9.65
C THR A 73 -12.21 16.69 8.74
N GLN A 74 -13.03 16.62 7.68
CA GLN A 74 -12.97 15.54 6.69
C GLN A 74 -11.62 15.52 5.97
N LYS A 75 -11.13 16.68 5.52
CA LYS A 75 -9.80 16.80 4.90
C LYS A 75 -8.69 16.33 5.84
N ALA A 76 -8.73 16.73 7.12
CA ALA A 76 -7.76 16.29 8.11
C ALA A 76 -7.81 14.77 8.34
N LEU A 77 -9.01 14.18 8.37
CA LEU A 77 -9.19 12.73 8.51
C LEU A 77 -8.59 11.99 7.30
N VAL A 78 -8.89 12.44 6.08
CA VAL A 78 -8.34 11.83 4.87
C VAL A 78 -6.83 11.94 4.83
N GLN A 79 -6.26 13.11 5.18
CA GLN A 79 -4.81 13.29 5.27
C GLN A 79 -4.17 12.42 6.37
N ALA A 80 -4.85 12.18 7.49
CA ALA A 80 -4.37 11.26 8.52
C ALA A 80 -4.34 9.80 8.03
N ILE A 81 -5.32 9.39 7.23
CA ILE A 81 -5.31 8.07 6.56
C ILE A 81 -4.14 7.98 5.57
N SER A 82 -3.91 9.03 4.78
CA SER A 82 -2.75 9.09 3.86
C SER A 82 -1.43 8.97 4.63
N PHE A 83 -1.30 9.63 5.78
CA PHE A 83 -0.10 9.51 6.62
C PHE A 83 0.10 8.10 7.19
N ARG A 84 -0.99 7.39 7.55
CA ARG A 84 -0.93 5.96 7.92
C ARG A 84 -0.34 5.12 6.79
N ASN A 85 -0.74 5.38 5.55
CA ASN A 85 -0.21 4.66 4.38
C ASN A 85 1.26 4.99 4.11
N ILE A 86 1.70 6.22 4.36
CA ILE A 86 3.14 6.59 4.35
C ILE A 86 3.92 5.79 5.38
N GLN A 87 3.44 5.72 6.62
CA GLN A 87 4.09 4.97 7.68
C GLN A 87 4.18 3.48 7.34
N ASN A 88 3.08 2.89 6.85
CA ASN A 88 3.04 1.48 6.43
C ASN A 88 3.97 1.21 5.25
N GLY A 89 3.94 2.04 4.20
CA GLY A 89 4.80 1.91 3.03
C GLY A 89 6.28 2.04 3.39
N ALA A 90 6.64 3.00 4.25
CA ALA A 90 8.00 3.16 4.75
C ALA A 90 8.47 1.96 5.57
N LEU A 91 7.60 1.39 6.41
CA LEU A 91 7.90 0.17 7.18
C LEU A 91 8.16 -1.02 6.24
N ILE A 92 7.28 -1.26 5.27
CA ILE A 92 7.42 -2.35 4.30
C ILE A 92 8.72 -2.19 3.50
N LEU A 93 9.02 -0.98 3.01
CA LEU A 93 10.25 -0.72 2.25
C LEU A 93 11.51 -0.85 3.11
N THR A 94 11.45 -0.46 4.39
CA THR A 94 12.56 -0.67 5.32
C THR A 94 12.79 -2.17 5.53
N LEU A 95 11.72 -2.94 5.73
CA LEU A 95 11.83 -4.38 5.93
C LEU A 95 12.34 -5.08 4.66
N ALA A 96 11.87 -4.69 3.48
CA ALA A 96 12.25 -5.28 2.21
C ALA A 96 13.66 -4.89 1.76
N CYS A 97 14.02 -3.60 1.80
CA CYS A 97 15.25 -3.10 1.20
C CYS A 97 16.42 -3.10 2.19
N TYR A 98 16.16 -2.77 3.47
CA TYR A 98 17.20 -2.58 4.49
C TYR A 98 17.39 -3.83 5.35
N THR A 99 16.38 -4.27 6.10
CA THR A 99 16.54 -5.42 7.02
C THR A 99 16.61 -6.75 6.28
N ARG A 100 15.92 -6.85 5.14
CA ARG A 100 15.78 -8.05 4.31
C ARG A 100 15.29 -9.27 5.10
N ASP A 101 14.53 -9.05 6.17
CA ASP A 101 13.87 -10.12 6.92
C ASP A 101 12.52 -10.43 6.28
N ARG A 102 12.48 -11.54 5.55
CA ARG A 102 11.30 -12.04 4.85
C ARG A 102 10.10 -12.27 5.75
N LYS A 103 10.30 -12.78 6.97
CA LYS A 103 9.19 -13.09 7.89
C LYS A 103 8.60 -11.81 8.44
N ALA A 104 9.45 -10.90 8.91
CA ALA A 104 9.03 -9.58 9.36
C ALA A 104 8.30 -8.82 8.24
N LEU A 105 8.84 -8.86 7.01
CA LEU A 105 8.21 -8.29 5.83
C LEU A 105 6.84 -8.93 5.54
N GLY A 106 6.72 -10.25 5.61
CA GLY A 106 5.46 -10.97 5.43
C GLY A 106 4.40 -10.53 6.42
N PHE A 107 4.73 -10.43 7.72
CA PHE A 107 3.82 -9.92 8.73
C PHE A 107 3.46 -8.45 8.52
N ALA A 108 4.41 -7.60 8.13
CA ALA A 108 4.15 -6.19 7.83
C ALA A 108 3.19 -6.02 6.63
N VAL A 109 3.34 -6.83 5.59
CA VAL A 109 2.41 -6.86 4.45
C VAL A 109 1.04 -7.39 4.89
N LEU A 110 0.97 -8.46 5.68
CA LEU A 110 -0.32 -8.98 6.19
C LEU A 110 -1.05 -8.00 7.11
N TYR A 111 -0.32 -7.16 7.84
CA TYR A 111 -0.93 -6.07 8.63
C TYR A 111 -1.73 -5.12 7.74
N GLY A 112 -1.33 -4.92 6.48
CA GLY A 112 -2.09 -4.19 5.46
C GLY A 112 -3.47 -4.81 5.17
N ALA A 113 -3.59 -6.14 5.24
CA ALA A 113 -4.89 -6.81 5.07
C ALA A 113 -5.88 -6.42 6.18
N MET A 114 -5.42 -6.28 7.43
CA MET A 114 -6.28 -5.85 8.53
C MET A 114 -6.76 -4.41 8.35
N SER A 115 -5.88 -3.53 7.87
CA SER A 115 -6.25 -2.14 7.56
C SER A 115 -7.30 -2.10 6.44
N SER A 116 -7.10 -2.87 5.38
CA SER A 116 -8.02 -2.93 4.24
C SER A 116 -9.37 -3.57 4.60
N LEU A 117 -9.39 -4.56 5.50
CA LEU A 117 -10.63 -5.11 6.05
C LEU A 117 -11.40 -4.07 6.86
N ALA A 118 -10.71 -3.29 7.69
CA ALA A 118 -11.33 -2.20 8.44
C ALA A 118 -11.90 -1.14 7.49
N ASP A 119 -11.15 -0.76 6.45
CA ASP A 119 -11.59 0.19 5.45
C ASP A 119 -12.83 -0.33 4.69
N ALA A 120 -12.85 -1.61 4.28
CA ALA A 120 -14.02 -2.25 3.67
C ALA A 120 -15.25 -2.23 4.59
N ALA A 121 -15.07 -2.52 5.88
CA ALA A 121 -16.16 -2.50 6.86
C ALA A 121 -16.69 -1.07 7.09
N ILE A 122 -15.81 -0.07 7.15
CA ILE A 122 -16.17 1.35 7.29
C ILE A 122 -16.94 1.81 6.06
N VAL A 123 -16.42 1.57 4.85
CA VAL A 123 -17.06 1.97 3.58
C VAL A 123 -18.40 1.29 3.41
N LYS A 124 -18.53 0.00 3.76
CA LYS A 124 -19.81 -0.72 3.70
C LYS A 124 -20.87 -0.13 4.63
N LYS A 125 -20.47 0.38 5.80
CA LYS A 125 -21.40 0.88 6.84
C LYS A 125 -21.71 2.37 6.71
N TYR A 126 -20.73 3.18 6.30
CA TYR A 126 -20.80 4.64 6.35
C TYR A 126 -20.52 5.33 5.01
N GLY A 127 -19.95 4.61 4.04
CA GLY A 127 -19.58 5.15 2.73
C GLY A 127 -20.46 4.58 1.61
N ILE A 128 -19.93 4.67 0.39
CA ILE A 128 -20.58 4.14 -0.82
C ILE A 128 -20.30 2.64 -0.89
N GLN A 129 -21.32 1.80 -0.75
CA GLN A 129 -21.17 0.34 -0.66
C GLN A 129 -20.45 -0.28 -1.86
N GLU A 130 -20.59 0.30 -3.05
CA GLU A 130 -19.93 -0.16 -4.27
C GLU A 130 -18.39 -0.11 -4.19
N LEU A 131 -17.85 0.81 -3.39
CA LEU A 131 -16.41 0.95 -3.15
C LEU A 131 -15.86 -0.07 -2.14
N ALA A 132 -16.72 -0.73 -1.34
CA ALA A 132 -16.28 -1.73 -0.38
C ALA A 132 -15.62 -2.94 -1.07
N GLY A 133 -16.05 -3.28 -2.28
CA GLY A 133 -15.46 -4.36 -3.08
C GLY A 133 -13.99 -4.10 -3.45
N ALA A 134 -13.64 -2.85 -3.75
CA ALA A 134 -12.26 -2.47 -4.07
C ALA A 134 -11.32 -2.69 -2.87
N HIS A 135 -11.76 -2.31 -1.67
CA HIS A 135 -11.02 -2.60 -0.43
C HIS A 135 -10.93 -4.12 -0.16
N GLY A 136 -11.97 -4.88 -0.48
CA GLY A 136 -11.91 -6.35 -0.41
C GLY A 136 -10.84 -6.97 -1.31
N VAL A 137 -10.67 -6.46 -2.54
CA VAL A 137 -9.61 -6.91 -3.46
C VAL A 137 -8.23 -6.54 -2.92
N THR A 138 -8.07 -5.34 -2.37
CA THR A 138 -6.82 -4.90 -1.75
C THR A 138 -6.44 -5.80 -0.57
N MET A 139 -7.40 -6.16 0.28
CA MET A 139 -7.19 -7.14 1.35
C MET A 139 -6.67 -8.48 0.82
N LEU A 140 -7.26 -9.01 -0.26
CA LEU A 140 -6.80 -10.27 -0.87
C LEU A 140 -5.37 -10.15 -1.41
N ASN A 141 -5.00 -9.02 -2.02
CA ASN A 141 -3.63 -8.78 -2.48
C ASN A 141 -2.64 -8.81 -1.31
N TYR A 142 -2.97 -8.17 -0.18
CA TYR A 142 -2.14 -8.23 1.02
C TYR A 142 -2.00 -9.65 1.57
N LEU A 143 -3.09 -10.42 1.61
CA LEU A 143 -3.07 -11.81 2.06
C LEU A 143 -2.22 -12.69 1.14
N MET A 144 -2.34 -12.51 -0.18
CA MET A 144 -1.58 -13.28 -1.18
C MET A 144 -0.09 -12.95 -1.10
N VAL A 145 0.29 -11.67 -1.11
CA VAL A 145 1.70 -11.25 -1.07
C VAL A 145 2.32 -11.59 0.29
N GLY A 146 1.67 -11.20 1.38
CA GLY A 146 2.17 -11.48 2.73
C GLY A 146 2.20 -12.98 3.06
N GLY A 147 1.18 -13.73 2.63
CA GLY A 147 1.13 -15.19 2.74
C GLY A 147 2.23 -15.85 1.92
N SER A 148 2.48 -15.39 0.68
CA SER A 148 3.57 -15.91 -0.16
C SER A 148 4.94 -15.68 0.50
N LEU A 149 5.14 -14.53 1.15
CA LEU A 149 6.34 -14.24 1.91
C LEU A 149 6.48 -15.14 3.14
N LEU A 150 5.41 -15.52 3.82
CA LEU A 150 5.52 -16.43 4.96
C LEU A 150 5.71 -17.89 4.52
N TYR A 151 5.04 -18.30 3.45
CA TYR A 151 4.98 -19.68 3.00
C TYR A 151 6.21 -20.09 2.17
N TRP A 152 6.59 -19.30 1.15
CA TRP A 152 7.71 -19.66 0.27
C TRP A 152 9.02 -19.05 0.73
N ALA A 153 10.02 -19.91 0.96
CA ALA A 153 11.37 -19.52 1.29
C ALA A 153 12.27 -19.35 0.08
N ARG A 154 13.30 -18.50 0.24
CA ARG A 154 14.38 -18.34 -0.74
C ARG A 154 15.10 -19.65 -1.07
N ASN A 155 15.06 -20.60 -0.13
CA ASN A 155 15.66 -21.94 -0.28
C ASN A 155 14.65 -23.01 -0.69
N ASP A 156 13.37 -22.66 -0.89
CA ASP A 156 12.40 -23.63 -1.38
C ASP A 156 12.71 -23.94 -2.85
N PRO A 157 12.65 -25.22 -3.25
CA PRO A 157 12.94 -25.60 -4.62
C PRO A 157 11.94 -24.89 -5.54
N TRP A 158 12.47 -24.07 -6.43
CA TRP A 158 11.68 -23.46 -7.49
C TRP A 158 11.12 -24.59 -8.38
N PRO A 159 9.81 -24.62 -8.69
CA PRO A 159 9.23 -25.65 -9.55
C PRO A 159 9.82 -25.69 -10.97
N PHE A 160 10.61 -24.68 -11.35
CA PHE A 160 11.30 -24.57 -12.63
C PHE A 160 12.81 -24.83 -12.57
N VAL A 161 13.37 -25.05 -11.37
CA VAL A 161 14.76 -25.51 -11.25
C VAL A 161 14.70 -27.03 -11.40
N GLY A 162 14.86 -27.47 -12.65
CA GLY A 162 14.99 -28.88 -12.97
C GLY A 162 16.04 -29.52 -12.06
N LYS A 163 15.73 -30.72 -11.56
CA LYS A 163 16.70 -31.55 -10.86
C LYS A 163 17.87 -31.78 -11.81
N ALA A 164 19.01 -31.15 -11.52
CA ALA A 164 20.29 -31.52 -12.11
C ALA A 164 20.75 -32.86 -11.52
#